data_AF-A0A359BAU2-F1
#
_entry.id   AF-A0A359BAU2-F1
#
_cell.length_a   1.000
_cell.length_b   1.000
_cell.length_c   1.000
_cell.angle_alpha   90.00
_cell.angle_beta   90.00
_cell.angle_gamma   90.00
#
_symmetry.space_group_name_H-M   'P 1'
#
loop_
_entity.id
_entity.type
_entity.pdbx_description
1 polymer ?
#
loop_
_entity_poly.entity_id
_entity_poly.type
_entity_poly.pdbx_seq_one_letter_code
_entity_poly.pdbx_strand_id
1 'polypeptide(L)'
;MPTYGLGNKNNDYGVGFYLTQDKTMANIWASKNLNDGYVNEYTLNLNGLSILNLTTNTEKDILIWITILISHRFSFSEKEEKKEIINWLIKRFSVSIDDYDIIIGYRADDSYFAYSYGFVNDQLPLELLLEAMKLGKLGKQAALISKKAFNNLEFFDYEKIEKSSSYDSIRRQASIEYEILKRKRSINMTYMRDIIRKYEKN
;
A
#
# COMPACT_ATOMS: atom_id res chain seq x y z
N MET A 1 -16.72 -9.14 -14.74
CA MET A 1 -16.73 -9.28 -13.28
C MET A 1 -15.36 -9.79 -12.81
N PRO A 2 -14.91 -9.42 -11.60
CA PRO A 2 -13.65 -9.90 -11.04
C PRO A 2 -13.71 -11.42 -10.77
N THR A 3 -12.61 -12.12 -11.04
CA THR A 3 -12.51 -13.57 -10.89
C THR A 3 -11.46 -13.90 -9.84
N TYR A 4 -11.83 -14.71 -8.85
CA TYR A 4 -10.93 -15.18 -7.80
C TYR A 4 -9.72 -15.93 -8.38
N GLY A 5 -8.53 -15.69 -7.82
CA GLY A 5 -7.28 -16.33 -8.24
C GLY A 5 -6.63 -15.73 -9.49
N LEU A 6 -7.22 -14.69 -10.09
CA LEU A 6 -6.60 -13.94 -11.20
C LEU A 6 -6.01 -12.61 -10.71
N GLY A 7 -4.93 -12.18 -11.35
CA GLY A 7 -4.26 -10.91 -11.03
C GLY A 7 -2.74 -11.02 -11.14
N ASN A 8 -2.06 -9.90 -10.95
CA ASN A 8 -0.60 -9.86 -10.95
C ASN A 8 -0.06 -10.21 -9.56
N LYS A 9 0.76 -11.26 -9.47
CA LYS A 9 1.43 -11.69 -8.23
C LYS A 9 2.35 -10.62 -7.61
N ASN A 10 2.78 -9.64 -8.40
CA ASN A 10 3.65 -8.53 -7.97
C ASN A 10 2.84 -7.28 -7.55
N ASN A 11 1.51 -7.38 -7.39
CA ASN A 11 0.74 -6.33 -6.74
C ASN A 11 1.10 -6.25 -5.24
N ASP A 12 0.76 -5.13 -4.60
CA ASP A 12 1.20 -4.79 -3.23
C ASP A 12 0.88 -5.87 -2.19
N TYR A 13 -0.23 -6.60 -2.38
CA TYR A 13 -0.71 -7.69 -1.52
C TYR A 13 -0.85 -9.02 -2.26
N GLY A 14 -0.14 -9.21 -3.37
CA GLY A 14 -0.22 -10.42 -4.18
C GLY A 14 -1.45 -10.50 -5.08
N VAL A 15 -1.92 -11.72 -5.36
CA VAL A 15 -3.06 -11.94 -6.26
C VAL A 15 -4.36 -11.59 -5.54
N GLY A 16 -5.19 -10.74 -6.15
CA GLY A 16 -6.46 -10.31 -5.56
C GLY A 16 -7.17 -9.27 -6.42
N PHE A 17 -8.35 -8.85 -5.95
CA PHE A 17 -9.10 -7.76 -6.58
C PHE A 17 -8.96 -6.47 -5.78
N TYR A 18 -8.42 -5.44 -6.43
CA TYR A 18 -8.04 -4.18 -5.79
C TYR A 18 -9.08 -3.11 -6.02
N LEU A 19 -9.51 -2.48 -4.94
CA LEU A 19 -10.60 -1.52 -4.86
C LEU A 19 -10.16 -0.28 -4.10
N THR A 20 -10.87 0.83 -4.32
CA THR A 20 -10.73 2.05 -3.54
C THR A 20 -12.08 2.71 -3.39
N GLN A 21 -12.31 3.35 -2.24
CA GLN A 21 -13.50 4.17 -2.00
C GLN A 21 -13.34 5.59 -2.57
N ASP A 22 -12.12 5.96 -3.01
CA ASP A 22 -11.86 7.26 -3.59
C ASP A 22 -12.06 7.21 -5.12
N LYS A 23 -13.14 7.85 -5.59
CA LYS A 23 -13.48 7.90 -7.02
C LYS A 23 -12.38 8.56 -7.86
N THR A 24 -11.67 9.54 -7.31
CA THR A 24 -10.52 10.17 -8.00
C THR A 24 -9.43 9.14 -8.26
N MET A 25 -9.17 8.26 -7.28
CA MET A 25 -8.21 7.18 -7.44
C MET A 25 -8.66 6.09 -8.39
N ALA A 26 -9.93 5.71 -8.34
CA ALA A 26 -10.50 4.78 -9.30
C ALA A 26 -10.33 5.31 -10.74
N ASN A 27 -10.61 6.60 -10.96
CA ASN A 27 -10.42 7.27 -12.25
C ASN A 27 -8.95 7.23 -12.72
N ILE A 28 -8.03 7.52 -11.80
CA ILE A 28 -6.58 7.46 -12.05
C ILE A 28 -6.15 6.04 -12.43
N TRP A 29 -6.65 5.02 -11.72
CA TRP A 29 -6.29 3.63 -11.99
C TRP A 29 -6.80 3.18 -13.35
N ALA A 30 -8.05 3.52 -13.69
CA ALA A 30 -8.69 3.14 -14.94
C ALA A 30 -8.07 3.84 -16.17
N SER A 31 -7.52 5.04 -16.02
CA SER A 31 -6.95 5.83 -17.14
C SER A 31 -5.41 5.80 -17.25
N LYS A 32 -4.70 5.06 -16.37
CA LYS A 32 -3.23 5.10 -16.25
C LYS A 32 -2.47 4.85 -17.57
N ASN A 33 -2.99 3.99 -18.45
CA ASN A 33 -2.32 3.57 -19.68
C ASN A 33 -3.18 3.72 -20.94
N LEU A 34 -4.36 4.35 -20.83
CA LEU A 34 -5.36 4.39 -21.90
C LEU A 34 -5.92 5.82 -22.03
N ASN A 35 -6.43 6.15 -23.21
CA ASN A 35 -7.08 7.44 -23.47
C ASN A 35 -8.51 7.51 -22.90
N ASP A 36 -9.08 6.35 -22.59
CA ASP A 36 -10.35 6.16 -21.91
C ASP A 36 -10.29 4.95 -20.97
N GLY A 37 -11.30 4.79 -20.12
CA GLY A 37 -11.37 3.68 -19.18
C GLY A 37 -12.77 3.50 -18.61
N TYR A 38 -12.90 2.52 -17.72
CA TYR A 38 -14.12 2.28 -16.97
C TYR A 38 -13.83 2.26 -15.49
N VAL A 39 -14.60 3.03 -14.73
CA VAL A 39 -14.68 2.88 -13.28
C VAL A 39 -15.89 2.03 -12.98
N ASN A 40 -15.64 0.83 -12.47
CA ASN A 40 -16.69 -0.08 -12.02
C ASN A 40 -16.93 0.15 -10.53
N GLU A 41 -18.19 0.32 -10.17
CA GLU A 41 -18.66 0.45 -8.79
C GLU A 41 -19.20 -0.89 -8.30
N TYR A 42 -18.91 -1.21 -7.04
CA TYR A 42 -19.33 -2.45 -6.42
C TYR A 42 -19.85 -2.20 -5.01
N THR A 43 -20.81 -3.02 -4.60
CA THR A 43 -21.21 -3.15 -3.20
C THR A 43 -20.54 -4.38 -2.60
N LEU A 44 -19.97 -4.25 -1.41
CA LEU A 44 -19.31 -5.34 -0.69
C LEU A 44 -19.97 -5.54 0.67
N ASN A 45 -20.56 -6.72 0.87
CA ASN A 45 -21.11 -7.10 2.16
C ASN A 45 -20.00 -7.60 3.10
N LEU A 46 -19.68 -6.83 4.13
CA LEU A 46 -18.63 -7.15 5.09
C LEU A 46 -19.03 -8.20 6.14
N ASN A 47 -20.30 -8.61 6.18
CA ASN A 47 -20.78 -9.51 7.22
C ASN A 47 -20.05 -10.86 7.17
N GLY A 48 -19.42 -11.18 8.30
CA GLY A 48 -18.65 -12.41 8.47
C GLY A 48 -17.30 -12.42 7.78
N LEU A 49 -16.85 -11.34 7.12
CA LEU A 49 -15.52 -11.28 6.49
C LEU A 49 -14.44 -10.89 7.50
N SER A 50 -13.29 -11.57 7.46
CA SER A 50 -12.10 -11.16 8.23
C SER A 50 -11.34 -10.05 7.51
N ILE A 51 -10.95 -9.00 8.25
CA ILE A 51 -10.31 -7.81 7.68
C ILE A 51 -8.97 -7.57 8.37
N LEU A 52 -7.88 -7.55 7.60
CA LEU A 52 -6.59 -7.02 8.03
C LEU A 52 -6.54 -5.52 7.71
N ASN A 53 -6.65 -4.67 8.72
CA ASN A 53 -6.57 -3.21 8.54
C ASN A 53 -5.20 -2.68 8.97
N LEU A 54 -4.41 -2.24 8.00
CA LEU A 54 -3.06 -1.67 8.15
C LEU A 54 -3.05 -0.14 8.06
N THR A 55 -4.23 0.50 8.13
CA THR A 55 -4.36 1.96 7.99
C THR A 55 -4.63 2.68 9.31
N THR A 56 -4.40 2.03 10.45
CA THR A 56 -4.61 2.65 11.77
C THR A 56 -3.47 3.60 12.16
N ASN A 57 -2.43 3.69 11.33
CA ASN A 57 -1.25 4.57 11.48
C ASN A 57 -0.42 4.26 12.73
N THR A 58 -0.30 2.99 13.12
CA THR A 58 0.62 2.55 14.17
C THR A 58 1.97 2.16 13.59
N GLU A 59 3.02 2.16 14.42
CA GLU A 59 4.33 1.61 14.08
C GLU A 59 4.20 0.16 13.58
N LYS A 60 3.41 -0.67 14.28
CA LYS A 60 3.21 -2.07 13.95
C LYS A 60 2.53 -2.26 12.58
N ASP A 61 1.49 -1.48 12.28
CA ASP A 61 0.79 -1.54 11.00
C ASP A 61 1.74 -1.23 9.84
N ILE A 62 2.56 -0.19 9.97
CA ILE A 62 3.54 0.20 8.96
C ILE A 62 4.61 -0.88 8.78
N LEU A 63 5.11 -1.46 9.87
CA LEU A 63 6.10 -2.54 9.78
C LEU A 63 5.52 -3.80 9.12
N ILE A 64 4.27 -4.17 9.42
CA ILE A 64 3.56 -5.26 8.74
C ILE A 64 3.38 -4.92 7.26
N TRP A 65 2.87 -3.72 6.95
CA TRP A 65 2.66 -3.26 5.58
C TRP A 65 3.95 -3.29 4.75
N ILE A 66 5.06 -2.76 5.27
CA ILE A 66 6.37 -2.81 4.61
C ILE A 66 6.83 -4.25 4.43
N THR A 67 6.63 -5.11 5.42
CA THR A 67 7.02 -6.53 5.34
C THR A 67 6.29 -7.24 4.19
N ILE A 68 4.98 -7.01 4.04
CA ILE A 68 4.19 -7.54 2.93
C ILE A 68 4.62 -6.91 1.60
N LEU A 69 4.94 -5.61 1.60
CA LEU A 69 5.39 -4.93 0.39
C LEU A 69 6.71 -5.49 -0.13
N ILE A 70 7.67 -5.74 0.77
CA ILE A 70 8.97 -6.34 0.44
C ILE A 70 8.80 -7.71 -0.20
N SER A 71 7.88 -8.55 0.31
CA SER A 71 7.72 -9.90 -0.25
C SER A 71 7.27 -9.86 -1.70
N HIS A 72 6.41 -8.92 -2.09
CA HIS A 72 5.79 -8.86 -3.42
C HIS A 72 6.47 -7.93 -4.43
N ARG A 73 7.05 -6.82 -3.98
CA ARG A 73 7.45 -5.71 -4.88
C ARG A 73 8.96 -5.53 -5.01
N PHE A 74 9.74 -5.90 -3.98
CA PHE A 74 11.19 -5.71 -4.02
C PHE A 74 11.84 -6.70 -4.98
N SER A 75 12.75 -6.19 -5.80
CA SER A 75 13.62 -6.97 -6.68
C SER A 75 14.59 -7.85 -5.88
N PHE A 76 15.18 -8.84 -6.53
CA PHE A 76 16.21 -9.69 -5.92
C PHE A 76 17.40 -8.87 -5.41
N SER A 77 17.87 -7.89 -6.20
CA SER A 77 19.00 -7.04 -5.83
C SER A 77 18.72 -6.19 -4.59
N GLU A 78 17.53 -5.58 -4.50
CA GLU A 78 17.13 -4.81 -3.31
C GLU A 78 17.02 -5.70 -2.06
N LYS A 79 16.51 -6.92 -2.24
CA LYS A 79 16.42 -7.92 -1.16
C LYS A 79 17.80 -8.34 -0.65
N GLU A 80 18.75 -8.55 -1.54
CA GLU A 80 20.12 -8.91 -1.15
C GLU A 80 20.87 -7.72 -0.52
N GLU A 81 20.69 -6.50 -1.02
CA GLU A 81 21.34 -5.31 -0.45
C GLU A 81 20.90 -5.04 1.01
N LYS A 82 19.64 -5.35 1.35
CA LYS A 82 19.08 -5.12 2.70
C LYS A 82 18.70 -6.40 3.43
N LYS A 83 19.39 -7.50 3.12
CA LYS A 83 19.05 -8.85 3.59
C LYS A 83 18.86 -8.94 5.10
N GLU A 84 19.74 -8.32 5.89
CA GLU A 84 19.66 -8.36 7.35
C GLU A 84 18.39 -7.69 7.88
N ILE A 85 18.10 -6.46 7.43
CA ILE A 85 16.92 -5.68 7.85
C ILE A 85 15.64 -6.36 7.36
N ILE A 86 15.64 -6.88 6.13
CA ILE A 86 14.50 -7.60 5.55
C ILE A 86 14.22 -8.89 6.31
N ASN A 87 15.25 -9.69 6.61
CA ASN A 87 15.08 -10.91 7.40
C ASN A 87 14.57 -10.59 8.80
N TRP A 88 15.04 -9.51 9.40
CA TRP A 88 14.56 -9.02 10.69
C TRP A 88 13.07 -8.65 10.65
N LEU A 89 12.65 -7.92 9.61
CA LEU A 89 11.26 -7.54 9.37
C LEU A 89 10.38 -8.79 9.18
N ILE A 90 10.77 -9.70 8.28
CA ILE A 90 10.05 -10.94 8.01
C ILE A 90 9.90 -11.78 9.29
N LYS A 91 10.97 -11.94 10.06
CA LYS A 91 10.96 -12.74 11.29
C LYS A 91 9.96 -12.21 12.33
N ARG A 92 9.71 -10.90 12.38
CA ARG A 92 8.93 -10.24 13.45
C ARG A 92 7.55 -9.75 13.05
N PHE A 93 7.36 -9.38 11.78
CA PHE A 93 6.17 -8.69 11.29
C PHE A 93 5.53 -9.37 10.09
N SER A 94 5.97 -10.59 9.73
CA SER A 94 5.26 -11.39 8.74
C SER A 94 3.86 -11.74 9.24
N VAL A 95 2.89 -11.61 8.35
CA VAL A 95 1.49 -11.99 8.55
C VAL A 95 1.07 -12.85 7.37
N SER A 96 0.38 -13.96 7.66
CA SER A 96 -0.27 -14.76 6.62
C SER A 96 -1.46 -13.98 6.07
N ILE A 97 -1.28 -13.37 4.91
CA ILE A 97 -2.34 -12.59 4.25
C ILE A 97 -3.52 -13.45 3.82
N ASP A 98 -3.29 -14.74 3.60
CA ASP A 98 -4.30 -15.73 3.21
C ASP A 98 -5.29 -16.05 4.34
N ASP A 99 -4.99 -15.66 5.58
CA ASP A 99 -5.88 -15.79 6.74
C ASP A 99 -7.02 -14.75 6.73
N TYR A 100 -6.95 -13.77 5.81
CA TYR A 100 -7.89 -12.66 5.73
C TYR A 100 -8.71 -12.69 4.44
N ASP A 101 -9.99 -12.31 4.56
CA ASP A 101 -10.86 -12.13 3.40
C ASP A 101 -10.53 -10.83 2.65
N ILE A 102 -10.21 -9.77 3.41
CA ILE A 102 -9.92 -8.41 2.92
C ILE A 102 -8.68 -7.85 3.60
N ILE A 103 -7.82 -7.18 2.83
CA ILE A 103 -6.75 -6.34 3.36
C ILE A 103 -7.06 -4.88 3.04
N ILE A 104 -7.06 -4.02 4.05
CA ILE A 104 -7.14 -2.56 3.90
C ILE A 104 -5.77 -1.99 4.23
N GLY A 105 -5.13 -1.34 3.27
CA GLY A 105 -3.78 -0.82 3.45
C GLY A 105 -3.40 0.23 2.42
N TYR A 106 -2.13 0.61 2.41
CA TYR A 106 -1.60 1.61 1.47
C TYR A 106 -1.17 0.98 0.14
N ARG A 107 -1.22 1.77 -0.92
CA ARG A 107 -0.75 1.46 -2.25
C ARG A 107 0.67 1.92 -2.42
N ALA A 108 1.51 1.04 -2.92
CA ALA A 108 2.89 1.39 -3.21
C ALA A 108 3.05 1.76 -4.69
N ASP A 109 2.63 2.96 -5.07
CA ASP A 109 3.12 3.55 -6.32
C ASP A 109 4.62 3.91 -6.23
N ASP A 110 5.20 4.47 -7.29
CA ASP A 110 6.63 4.77 -7.35
C ASP A 110 7.11 5.64 -6.17
N SER A 111 6.28 6.60 -5.71
CA SER A 111 6.62 7.47 -4.59
C SER A 111 6.51 6.73 -3.26
N TYR A 112 5.45 5.97 -3.04
CA TYR A 112 5.27 5.17 -1.82
C TYR A 112 6.31 4.06 -1.67
N PHE A 113 6.75 3.48 -2.79
CA PHE A 113 7.87 2.55 -2.82
C PHE A 113 9.16 3.25 -2.36
N ALA A 114 9.45 4.45 -2.89
CA ALA A 114 10.60 5.23 -2.45
C ALA A 114 10.57 5.55 -0.95
N TYR A 115 9.39 5.80 -0.36
CA TYR A 115 9.26 6.03 1.09
C TYR A 115 9.60 4.79 1.90
N SER A 116 9.04 3.65 1.50
CA SER A 116 9.27 2.37 2.16
C SER A 116 10.73 1.96 2.06
N TYR A 117 11.33 2.12 0.88
CA TYR A 117 12.75 1.86 0.64
C TYR A 117 13.63 2.80 1.46
N GLY A 118 13.33 4.10 1.49
CA GLY A 118 14.05 5.08 2.30
C GLY A 118 13.99 4.78 3.80
N PHE A 119 12.84 4.31 4.29
CA PHE A 119 12.69 3.91 5.69
C PHE A 119 13.51 2.65 6.02
N VAL A 120 13.42 1.60 5.18
CA VAL A 120 14.24 0.39 5.31
C VAL A 120 15.75 0.73 5.26
N ASN A 121 16.12 1.76 4.51
CA ASN A 121 17.48 2.27 4.42
C ASN A 121 17.91 3.22 5.55
N ASP A 122 17.08 3.40 6.58
CA ASP A 122 17.41 4.28 7.71
C ASP A 122 17.58 5.77 7.29
N GLN A 123 17.03 6.13 6.12
CA GLN A 123 17.12 7.46 5.51
C GLN A 123 15.85 8.29 5.68
N LEU A 124 14.70 7.63 5.88
CA LEU A 124 13.41 8.26 6.18
C LEU A 124 12.97 7.82 7.58
N PRO A 125 12.69 8.76 8.51
CA PRO A 125 12.17 8.41 9.82
C PRO A 125 10.68 8.02 9.77
N LEU A 126 10.24 7.25 10.75
CA LEU A 126 8.89 6.70 10.88
C LEU A 126 7.82 7.80 10.88
N GLU A 127 8.06 8.92 11.55
CA GLU A 127 7.09 10.01 11.67
C GLU A 127 6.79 10.64 10.31
N LEU A 128 7.84 10.82 9.49
CA LEU A 128 7.71 11.33 8.12
C LEU A 128 7.05 10.31 7.21
N LEU A 129 7.38 9.02 7.36
CA LEU A 129 6.69 7.96 6.64
C LEU A 129 5.19 7.96 6.96
N LEU A 130 4.82 7.99 8.24
CA LEU A 130 3.43 8.05 8.69
C LEU A 130 2.71 9.31 8.18
N GLU A 131 3.38 10.46 8.17
CA GLU A 131 2.84 11.70 7.60
C GLU A 131 2.60 11.57 6.09
N ALA A 132 3.56 11.00 5.34
CA ALA A 132 3.41 10.75 3.91
C ALA A 132 2.24 9.81 3.59
N MET A 133 2.08 8.73 4.39
CA MET A 133 0.96 7.79 4.27
C MET A 133 -0.41 8.45 4.55
N LYS A 134 -0.46 9.49 5.39
CA LYS A 134 -1.68 10.26 5.68
C LYS A 134 -1.99 11.29 4.61
N LEU A 135 -0.97 12.02 4.14
CA LEU A 135 -1.13 13.09 3.15
C LEU A 135 -1.58 12.52 1.81
N GLY A 136 -0.99 11.42 1.39
CA GLY A 136 -1.39 10.76 0.16
C GLY A 136 -2.65 9.94 0.33
N LYS A 137 -3.76 10.43 0.94
CA LYS A 137 -5.05 9.70 1.12
C LYS A 137 -5.48 8.83 -0.09
N LEU A 138 -5.09 9.28 -1.27
CA LEU A 138 -5.02 8.59 -2.57
C LEU A 138 -4.36 7.18 -2.57
N GLY A 139 -3.64 6.81 -1.53
CA GLY A 139 -2.95 5.54 -1.39
C GLY A 139 -3.77 4.46 -0.70
N LYS A 140 -4.91 4.78 -0.06
CA LYS A 140 -5.70 3.73 0.59
C LYS A 140 -6.41 2.85 -0.43
N GLN A 141 -6.28 1.54 -0.23
CA GLN A 141 -6.91 0.52 -1.06
C GLN A 141 -7.42 -0.64 -0.21
N ALA A 142 -8.41 -1.34 -0.75
CA ALA A 142 -8.86 -2.63 -0.26
C ALA A 142 -8.48 -3.71 -1.29
N ALA A 143 -7.91 -4.81 -0.84
CA ALA A 143 -7.65 -5.99 -1.66
C ALA A 143 -8.53 -7.14 -1.17
N LEU A 144 -9.38 -7.67 -2.05
CA LEU A 144 -10.11 -8.91 -1.81
C LEU A 144 -9.18 -10.09 -2.09
N ILE A 145 -9.00 -10.93 -1.09
CA ILE A 145 -8.03 -12.03 -1.12
C ILE A 145 -8.73 -13.37 -1.27
N SER A 146 -9.76 -13.64 -0.45
CA SER A 146 -10.39 -14.97 -0.39
C SER A 146 -11.55 -15.13 -1.37
N LYS A 147 -11.86 -16.37 -1.73
CA LYS A 147 -13.07 -16.69 -2.52
C LYS A 147 -14.37 -16.17 -1.86
N LYS A 148 -14.41 -16.15 -0.53
CA LYS A 148 -15.55 -15.67 0.25
C LYS A 148 -15.76 -14.16 0.06
N ALA A 149 -14.69 -13.37 0.04
CA ALA A 149 -14.78 -11.94 -0.25
C ALA A 149 -15.35 -11.67 -1.66
N PHE A 150 -14.92 -12.45 -2.66
CA PHE A 150 -15.44 -12.34 -4.03
C PHE A 150 -16.93 -12.72 -4.12
N ASN A 151 -17.38 -13.73 -3.37
CA ASN A 151 -18.80 -14.12 -3.32
C ASN A 151 -19.68 -13.04 -2.66
N ASN A 152 -19.12 -12.20 -1.80
CA ASN A 152 -19.81 -11.10 -1.13
C ASN A 152 -19.77 -9.78 -1.92
N LEU A 153 -19.19 -9.79 -3.12
CA LEU A 153 -19.03 -8.61 -3.98
C LEU A 153 -20.10 -8.61 -5.08
N GLU A 154 -20.85 -7.52 -5.15
CA GLU A 154 -21.89 -7.32 -6.15
C GLU A 154 -21.54 -6.13 -7.04
N PHE A 155 -21.63 -6.32 -8.35
CA PHE A 155 -21.49 -5.20 -9.29
C PHE A 155 -22.68 -4.26 -9.13
N PHE A 156 -22.40 -2.96 -9.03
CA PHE A 156 -23.42 -1.93 -8.85
C PHE A 156 -23.64 -1.13 -10.13
N ASP A 157 -22.60 -0.46 -10.64
CA ASP A 157 -22.68 0.39 -11.82
C ASP A 157 -21.30 0.56 -12.48
N TYR A 158 -21.25 1.22 -13.64
CA TYR A 158 -20.00 1.64 -14.26
C TYR A 158 -20.10 3.02 -14.90
N GLU A 159 -18.99 3.74 -14.88
CA GLU A 159 -18.84 5.01 -15.59
C GLU A 159 -17.73 4.89 -16.63
N LYS A 160 -18.02 5.30 -17.87
CA LYS A 160 -16.97 5.51 -18.88
C LYS A 160 -16.28 6.83 -18.57
N ILE A 161 -14.96 6.78 -18.46
CA ILE A 161 -14.13 7.95 -18.20
C ILE A 161 -13.20 8.23 -19.38
N GLU A 162 -12.88 9.50 -19.57
CA GLU A 162 -11.78 9.93 -20.43
C GLU A 162 -10.50 10.08 -19.62
N LYS A 163 -9.35 10.12 -20.30
CA LYS A 163 -8.06 10.30 -19.65
C LYS A 163 -8.06 11.55 -18.78
N SER A 164 -7.89 11.34 -17.47
CA SER A 164 -7.73 12.44 -16.54
C SER A 164 -6.37 13.10 -16.78
N SER A 165 -6.38 14.35 -17.27
CA SER A 165 -5.19 15.21 -17.30
C SER A 165 -4.63 15.51 -15.90
N SER A 166 -5.40 15.19 -14.85
CA SER A 166 -5.04 15.43 -13.45
C SER A 166 -4.12 14.36 -12.86
N TYR A 167 -3.93 13.20 -13.48
CA TYR A 167 -3.07 12.17 -12.89
C TYR A 167 -1.61 12.63 -12.76
N ASP A 168 -1.06 13.20 -13.84
CA ASP A 168 0.33 13.67 -13.84
C ASP A 168 0.52 14.84 -12.86
N SER A 169 -0.49 15.71 -12.71
CA SER A 169 -0.44 16.80 -11.75
C SER A 169 -0.50 16.30 -10.31
N ILE A 170 -1.38 15.33 -10.01
CA ILE A 170 -1.49 14.69 -8.68
C ILE A 170 -0.20 13.97 -8.31
N ARG A 171 0.37 13.20 -9.23
CA ARG A 171 1.66 12.52 -9.03
C ARG A 171 2.78 13.51 -8.77
N ARG A 172 2.86 14.58 -9.58
CA ARG A 172 3.86 15.64 -9.42
C ARG A 172 3.72 16.34 -8.07
N GLN A 173 2.49 16.63 -7.66
CA GLN A 173 2.20 17.26 -6.39
C GLN A 173 2.64 16.38 -5.22
N ALA A 174 2.36 15.08 -5.26
CA ALA A 174 2.82 14.12 -4.25
C ALA A 174 4.36 14.06 -4.16
N SER A 175 5.07 14.09 -5.30
CA SER A 175 6.53 14.17 -5.32
C SER A 175 7.07 15.47 -4.74
N ILE A 176 6.42 16.62 -4.99
CA ILE A 176 6.82 17.91 -4.41
C ILE A 176 6.59 17.91 -2.89
N GLU A 177 5.41 17.44 -2.45
CA GLU A 177 5.09 17.32 -1.04
C GLU A 177 6.09 16.44 -0.30
N TYR A 178 6.56 15.37 -0.94
CA TYR A 178 7.65 14.56 -0.40
C TYR A 178 8.96 15.31 -0.24
N GLU A 179 9.42 16.03 -1.27
CA GLU A 179 10.67 16.77 -1.18
C GLU A 179 10.60 17.85 -0.08
N ILE A 180 9.42 18.43 0.14
CA ILE A 180 9.17 19.34 1.27
C ILE A 180 9.20 18.58 2.59
N LEU A 181 8.51 17.45 2.68
CA LEU A 181 8.40 16.64 3.88
C LEU A 181 9.75 16.08 4.33
N LYS A 182 10.60 15.63 3.39
CA LYS A 182 11.97 15.15 3.65
C LYS A 182 12.89 16.23 4.22
N ARG A 183 12.60 17.51 3.96
CA ARG A 183 13.34 18.65 4.53
C ARG A 183 12.93 18.95 5.96
N LYS A 184 11.77 18.47 6.43
CA LYS A 184 11.39 18.58 7.84
C LYS A 184 12.35 17.71 8.65
N ARG A 185 13.28 18.35 9.36
CA ARG A 185 14.13 17.66 10.35
C ARG A 185 13.73 18.09 11.74
N SER A 186 13.58 17.10 12.62
CA SER A 186 13.42 17.29 14.06
C SER A 186 14.50 16.48 14.77
N ILE A 187 14.88 16.92 15.97
CA ILE A 187 15.97 16.32 16.75
C ILE A 187 15.61 14.95 17.35
N ASN A 188 14.32 14.58 17.36
CA ASN A 188 13.79 13.37 18.00
C ASN A 188 12.95 12.52 17.04
N MET A 189 13.52 12.14 15.89
CA MET A 189 12.85 11.29 14.92
C MET A 189 13.29 9.83 15.05
N THR A 190 12.36 8.91 14.83
CA THR A 190 12.58 7.47 15.00
C THR A 190 12.98 6.86 13.66
N TYR A 191 14.15 6.25 13.59
CA TYR A 191 14.62 5.56 12.39
C TYR A 191 14.55 4.04 12.54
N MET A 192 14.75 3.31 11.44
CA MET A 192 14.72 1.84 11.42
C MET A 192 15.70 1.24 12.43
N ARG A 193 16.92 1.81 12.55
CA ARG A 193 17.91 1.40 13.56
C ARG A 193 17.40 1.53 15.00
N ASP A 194 16.57 2.53 15.28
CA ASP A 194 16.06 2.80 16.62
C ASP A 194 14.94 1.81 16.97
N ILE A 195 14.10 1.47 15.99
CA ILE A 195 13.07 0.42 16.10
C ILE A 195 13.73 -0.94 16.32
N ILE A 196 14.76 -1.29 15.55
CA ILE A 196 15.49 -2.56 15.75
C ILE A 196 16.00 -2.63 17.19
N ARG A 197 16.70 -1.59 17.67
CA ARG A 197 17.19 -1.53 19.06
C ARG A 197 16.08 -1.67 20.10
N LYS A 198 14.89 -1.07 19.85
CA LYS A 198 13.73 -1.17 20.75
C LYS A 198 13.21 -2.62 20.86
N TYR A 199 13.15 -3.36 19.76
CA TYR A 199 12.62 -4.75 19.72
C TYR A 199 13.67 -5.84 20.00
N GLU A 200 14.95 -5.50 20.07
CA GLU A 200 16.00 -6.43 20.55
C GLU A 200 16.23 -6.31 22.07
N LYS A 201 15.75 -5.22 22.70
CA LYS A 201 15.80 -5.03 24.16
C LYS A 201 14.62 -5.64 24.91
N ASN A 202 13.57 -6.02 24.19
CA ASN A 202 12.35 -6.66 24.69
C ASN A 202 12.29 -8.10 24.20
#